data_AF-A0A6I4V470-F1
#
_entry.id   AF-A0A6I4V470-F1
#
_cell.length_a   1.000
_cell.length_b   1.000
_cell.length_c   1.000
_cell.angle_alpha   90.00
_cell.angle_beta   90.00
_cell.angle_gamma   90.00
#
_symmetry.space_group_name_H-M   'P 1'
#
loop_
_entity.id
_entity.type
_entity.pdbx_description
1 polymer ?
#
loop_
_entity_poly.entity_id
_entity_poly.type
_entity_poly.pdbx_seq_one_letter_code
_entity_poly.pdbx_strand_id
1 'polypeptide(L)'
;MNELAATAKAFLLDNQEATNEELNAHLKSMALTFLTDKVEDYWSGLEVDHIHDAECDLRSLAKESMTVDQQAHIIKALEVLQAARSRAHSGDTQPLLAVLSSLGSTEGIATANLEENQAVSHPCRIHTDALEFAELSEMYINEHAINLKPASLRDIESAHKALKLFTTGIDWKTHTRAEVSAMRDAMRESGRYADATVNKLMAKLCAVINWAYQIWSH
;
A
#
# COMPACT_ATOMS: atom_id res chain seq x y z
N MET A 1 -2.79 -29.73 5.32
CA MET A 1 -4.16 -29.25 5.05
C MET A 1 -4.07 -28.32 3.87
N ASN A 2 -5.05 -28.31 2.96
CA ASN A 2 -4.99 -27.43 1.78
C ASN A 2 -5.24 -25.99 2.27
N GLU A 3 -4.19 -25.17 2.40
CA GLU A 3 -4.27 -23.79 2.92
C GLU A 3 -5.30 -22.98 2.12
N LEU A 4 -5.30 -23.12 0.79
CA LEU A 4 -6.32 -22.56 -0.10
C LEU A 4 -7.76 -22.94 0.29
N ALA A 5 -8.03 -24.17 0.70
CA ALA A 5 -9.38 -24.59 1.10
C ALA A 5 -9.76 -24.05 2.48
N ALA A 6 -8.78 -23.87 3.38
CA ALA A 6 -8.99 -23.22 4.66
C ALA A 6 -9.28 -21.72 4.47
N THR A 7 -8.53 -21.05 3.60
CA THR A 7 -8.75 -19.65 3.22
C THR A 7 -10.10 -19.48 2.53
N ALA A 8 -10.45 -20.34 1.56
CA ALA A 8 -11.77 -20.29 0.92
C ALA A 8 -12.92 -20.39 1.95
N LYS A 9 -12.83 -21.33 2.89
CA LYS A 9 -13.81 -21.48 3.95
C LYS A 9 -13.85 -20.29 4.91
N ALA A 10 -12.69 -19.74 5.25
CA ALA A 10 -12.58 -18.58 6.13
C ALA A 10 -13.26 -17.33 5.56
N PHE A 11 -13.30 -17.18 4.23
CA PHE A 11 -13.95 -16.09 3.53
C PHE A 11 -15.31 -16.49 2.92
N LEU A 12 -15.91 -17.61 3.36
CA LEU A 12 -17.19 -18.12 2.84
C LEU A 12 -17.22 -18.34 1.31
N LEU A 13 -16.07 -18.50 0.68
CA LEU A 13 -15.91 -18.76 -0.75
C LEU A 13 -16.17 -20.23 -1.11
N ASP A 14 -16.24 -21.12 -0.12
CA ASP A 14 -16.63 -22.52 -0.30
C ASP A 14 -18.15 -22.68 -0.52
N ASN A 15 -18.95 -21.67 -0.18
CA ASN A 15 -20.39 -21.65 -0.41
C ASN A 15 -20.76 -20.77 -1.61
N GLN A 16 -21.10 -21.38 -2.74
CA GLN A 16 -21.54 -20.67 -3.95
C GLN A 16 -22.95 -20.07 -3.85
N GLU A 17 -23.74 -20.47 -2.85
CA GLU A 17 -25.08 -19.92 -2.60
C GLU A 17 -25.07 -18.72 -1.65
N ALA A 18 -23.90 -18.34 -1.11
CA ALA A 18 -23.78 -17.19 -0.22
C ALA A 18 -24.15 -15.90 -0.96
N THR A 19 -25.09 -15.15 -0.39
CA THR A 19 -25.54 -13.88 -0.93
C THR A 19 -24.48 -12.79 -0.76
N ASN A 20 -24.53 -11.74 -1.60
CA ASN A 20 -23.62 -10.61 -1.48
C ASN A 20 -23.72 -9.93 -0.10
N GLU A 21 -24.93 -9.90 0.47
CA GLU A 21 -25.18 -9.42 1.83
C GLU A 21 -24.47 -10.27 2.89
N GLU A 22 -24.58 -11.60 2.84
CA GLU A 22 -23.91 -12.51 3.78
C GLU A 22 -22.39 -12.40 3.69
N LEU A 23 -21.88 -12.34 2.46
CA LEU A 23 -20.48 -12.13 2.14
C LEU A 23 -19.96 -10.80 2.72
N ASN A 24 -20.65 -9.69 2.48
CA ASN A 24 -20.24 -8.39 3.04
C ASN A 24 -20.39 -8.32 4.57
N ALA A 25 -21.43 -8.94 5.14
CA ALA A 25 -21.65 -9.00 6.58
C ALA A 25 -20.52 -9.78 7.27
N HIS A 26 -20.08 -10.89 6.68
CA HIS A 26 -18.95 -11.67 7.17
C HIS A 26 -17.64 -10.87 7.13
N LEU A 27 -17.34 -10.22 6.00
CA LEU A 27 -16.16 -9.34 5.91
C LEU A 27 -16.19 -8.19 6.90
N LYS A 28 -17.37 -7.61 7.15
CA LYS A 28 -17.54 -6.56 8.16
C LYS A 28 -17.25 -7.10 9.56
N SER A 29 -17.71 -8.31 9.88
CA SER A 29 -17.37 -8.95 11.15
C SER A 29 -15.86 -9.14 11.30
N MET A 30 -15.19 -9.65 10.26
CA MET A 30 -13.73 -9.82 10.26
C MET A 30 -12.99 -8.49 10.42
N ALA A 31 -13.39 -7.46 9.66
CA ALA A 31 -12.79 -6.14 9.74
C ALA A 31 -13.01 -5.50 11.13
N LEU A 32 -14.16 -5.74 11.79
CA LEU A 32 -14.39 -5.29 13.17
C LEU A 32 -13.47 -6.00 14.15
N THR A 33 -13.33 -7.32 14.05
CA THR A 33 -12.36 -8.09 14.85
C THR A 33 -10.95 -7.53 14.67
N PHE A 34 -10.54 -7.27 13.43
CA PHE A 34 -9.26 -6.62 13.17
C PHE A 34 -9.17 -5.20 13.75
N LEU A 35 -10.28 -4.48 13.88
CA LEU A 35 -10.24 -3.14 14.45
C LEU A 35 -10.11 -3.16 15.98
N THR A 36 -10.79 -4.09 16.63
CA THR A 36 -10.99 -4.07 18.09
C THR A 36 -10.00 -4.94 18.84
N ASP A 37 -9.56 -6.05 18.24
CA ASP A 37 -8.71 -7.01 18.93
C ASP A 37 -7.26 -6.53 18.94
N LYS A 38 -6.49 -7.04 19.90
CA LYS A 38 -5.05 -6.77 19.94
C LYS A 38 -4.40 -7.36 18.69
N VAL A 39 -3.35 -6.70 18.23
CA VAL A 39 -2.59 -7.14 17.04
C VAL A 39 -2.08 -8.58 17.18
N GLU A 40 -1.76 -9.00 18.41
CA GLU A 40 -1.31 -10.37 18.70
C GLU A 40 -2.46 -11.41 18.66
N ASP A 41 -3.71 -10.97 18.72
CA ASP A 41 -4.92 -11.81 18.78
C ASP A 41 -5.70 -11.82 17.44
N TYR A 42 -5.22 -11.14 16.39
CA TYR A 42 -5.92 -10.87 15.11
C TYR A 42 -6.62 -12.08 14.48
N TRP A 43 -5.96 -13.22 14.57
CA TRP A 43 -6.38 -14.50 14.06
C TRP A 43 -5.90 -15.50 15.09
N SER A 44 -6.75 -15.83 16.06
CA SER A 44 -6.48 -16.73 17.20
C SER A 44 -5.13 -17.46 17.13
N GLY A 45 -4.06 -16.78 17.58
CA GLY A 45 -2.73 -17.35 17.79
C GLY A 45 -1.72 -17.39 16.63
N LEU A 46 -1.86 -16.63 15.53
CA LEU A 46 -0.96 -16.72 14.37
C LEU A 46 -0.54 -15.34 13.78
N GLU A 47 0.76 -15.18 13.54
CA GLU A 47 1.50 -13.93 13.23
C GLU A 47 1.07 -13.23 11.90
N VAL A 48 1.57 -12.00 11.66
CA VAL A 48 1.38 -11.16 10.45
C VAL A 48 1.60 -11.94 9.13
N ASP A 49 2.42 -12.99 9.17
CA ASP A 49 2.69 -13.89 8.04
C ASP A 49 1.40 -14.52 7.48
N HIS A 50 0.42 -14.85 8.32
CA HIS A 50 -0.83 -15.45 7.86
C HIS A 50 -1.79 -14.49 7.14
N ILE A 51 -1.70 -13.17 7.42
CA ILE A 51 -2.44 -12.16 6.63
C ILE A 51 -1.87 -12.09 5.21
N HIS A 52 -0.55 -12.15 5.08
CA HIS A 52 0.11 -12.15 3.78
C HIS A 52 -0.16 -13.45 3.01
N ASP A 53 -0.16 -14.60 3.69
CA ASP A 53 -0.50 -15.89 3.08
C ASP A 53 -1.96 -15.92 2.62
N ALA A 54 -2.90 -15.42 3.44
CA ALA A 54 -4.30 -15.30 3.06
C ALA A 54 -4.50 -14.38 1.83
N GLU A 55 -3.72 -13.29 1.71
CA GLU A 55 -3.73 -12.46 0.49
C GLU A 55 -3.25 -13.23 -0.75
N CYS A 56 -2.18 -14.03 -0.60
CA CYS A 56 -1.66 -14.86 -1.68
C CYS A 56 -2.67 -15.94 -2.11
N ASP A 57 -3.30 -16.59 -1.13
CA ASP A 57 -4.34 -17.58 -1.35
C ASP A 57 -5.58 -17.00 -2.04
N LEU A 58 -6.09 -15.86 -1.58
CA LEU A 58 -7.22 -15.18 -2.21
C LEU A 58 -6.93 -14.78 -3.66
N ARG A 59 -5.72 -14.31 -3.95
CA ARG A 59 -5.28 -14.02 -5.33
C ARG A 59 -5.16 -15.28 -6.18
N SER A 60 -4.89 -16.42 -5.57
CA SER A 60 -4.88 -17.72 -6.27
C SER A 60 -6.31 -18.18 -6.55
N LEU A 61 -7.20 -18.11 -5.56
CA LEU A 61 -8.63 -18.45 -5.70
C LEU A 61 -9.33 -17.58 -6.75
N ALA A 62 -8.97 -16.30 -6.86
CA ALA A 62 -9.52 -15.40 -7.90
C ALA A 62 -9.29 -15.89 -9.34
N LYS A 63 -8.32 -16.80 -9.56
CA LYS A 63 -8.03 -17.38 -10.88
C LYS A 63 -8.89 -18.60 -11.18
N GLU A 64 -9.62 -19.13 -10.20
CA GLU A 64 -10.51 -20.26 -10.37
C GLU A 64 -11.90 -19.83 -10.88
N SER A 65 -12.75 -20.82 -11.22
CA SER A 65 -14.10 -20.56 -11.69
C SER A 65 -15.01 -20.16 -10.52
N MET A 66 -15.28 -18.87 -10.37
CA MET A 66 -16.09 -18.30 -9.28
C MET A 66 -17.22 -17.43 -9.81
N THR A 67 -18.23 -17.19 -8.97
CA THR A 67 -19.33 -16.27 -9.32
C THR A 67 -18.86 -14.81 -9.31
N VAL A 68 -19.61 -13.91 -9.97
CA VAL A 68 -19.30 -12.47 -9.97
C VAL A 68 -19.31 -11.91 -8.55
N ASP A 69 -20.25 -12.35 -7.71
CA ASP A 69 -20.33 -11.96 -6.30
C ASP A 69 -19.13 -12.44 -5.50
N GLN A 70 -18.67 -13.67 -5.73
CA GLN A 70 -17.46 -14.20 -5.10
C GLN A 70 -16.19 -13.46 -5.53
N GLN A 71 -16.08 -13.08 -6.80
CA GLN A 71 -14.97 -12.27 -7.30
C GLN A 71 -14.98 -10.86 -6.68
N ALA A 72 -16.15 -10.22 -6.60
CA ALA A 72 -16.30 -8.94 -5.91
C ALA A 72 -15.99 -9.06 -4.42
N HIS A 73 -16.36 -10.17 -3.79
CA HIS A 73 -16.02 -10.46 -2.41
C HIS A 73 -14.52 -10.63 -2.19
N ILE A 74 -13.81 -11.32 -3.09
CA ILE A 74 -12.35 -11.45 -3.00
C ILE A 74 -11.65 -10.08 -3.04
N ILE A 75 -12.11 -9.17 -3.91
CA ILE A 75 -11.56 -7.81 -3.98
C ILE A 75 -11.72 -7.11 -2.62
N LYS A 76 -12.93 -7.13 -2.05
CA LYS A 76 -13.21 -6.53 -0.73
C LYS A 76 -12.43 -7.21 0.39
N ALA A 77 -12.27 -8.53 0.33
CA ALA A 77 -11.48 -9.30 1.29
C ALA A 77 -10.00 -8.89 1.28
N LEU A 78 -9.42 -8.69 0.10
CA LEU A 78 -8.06 -8.20 -0.06
C LEU A 78 -7.91 -6.78 0.52
N GLU A 79 -8.90 -5.91 0.34
CA GLU A 79 -8.89 -4.56 0.93
C GLU A 79 -8.93 -4.62 2.46
N VAL A 80 -9.79 -5.47 3.04
CA VAL A 80 -9.86 -5.70 4.50
C VAL A 80 -8.52 -6.21 5.03
N LEU A 81 -7.89 -7.18 4.37
CA LEU A 81 -6.61 -7.74 4.81
C LEU A 81 -5.47 -6.74 4.71
N GLN A 82 -5.42 -5.95 3.63
CA GLN A 82 -4.42 -4.89 3.47
C GLN A 82 -4.58 -3.82 4.56
N ALA A 83 -5.82 -3.42 4.83
CA ALA A 83 -6.13 -2.48 5.89
C ALA A 83 -5.78 -3.03 7.29
N ALA A 84 -6.03 -4.32 7.52
CA ALA A 84 -5.66 -4.99 8.77
C ALA A 84 -4.14 -5.05 8.94
N ARG A 85 -3.41 -5.31 7.86
CA ARG A 85 -1.94 -5.28 7.85
C ARG A 85 -1.40 -3.88 8.14
N SER A 86 -2.01 -2.83 7.59
CA SER A 86 -1.64 -1.44 7.93
C SER A 86 -1.81 -1.19 9.43
N ARG A 87 -2.94 -1.59 10.02
CA ARG A 87 -3.12 -1.48 11.48
C ARG A 87 -2.09 -2.32 12.25
N ALA A 88 -1.83 -3.55 11.82
CA ALA A 88 -0.89 -4.45 12.47
C ALA A 88 0.55 -3.91 12.47
N HIS A 89 1.00 -3.35 11.34
CA HIS A 89 2.39 -2.98 11.13
C HIS A 89 2.69 -1.55 11.57
N SER A 90 1.75 -0.61 11.35
CA SER A 90 1.94 0.82 11.62
C SER A 90 0.94 1.41 12.60
N GLY A 91 0.00 0.62 13.13
CA GLY A 91 -1.06 1.13 14.02
C GLY A 91 -2.16 1.91 13.30
N ASP A 92 -2.12 1.97 11.97
CA ASP A 92 -3.06 2.77 11.17
C ASP A 92 -4.43 2.09 11.05
N THR A 93 -5.42 2.62 11.77
CA THR A 93 -6.80 2.13 11.76
C THR A 93 -7.66 2.75 10.66
N GLN A 94 -7.20 3.81 9.98
CA GLN A 94 -8.01 4.58 9.02
C GLN A 94 -8.45 3.74 7.81
N PRO A 95 -7.57 2.97 7.14
CA PRO A 95 -7.97 2.13 6.01
C PRO A 95 -9.06 1.12 6.41
N LEU A 96 -8.97 0.59 7.64
CA LEU A 96 -9.91 -0.42 8.14
C LEU A 96 -11.30 0.20 8.40
N LEU A 97 -11.33 1.41 8.95
CA LEU A 97 -12.56 2.20 9.15
C LEU A 97 -13.20 2.61 7.81
N ALA A 98 -12.39 2.96 6.80
CA ALA A 98 -12.87 3.29 5.47
C ALA A 98 -13.53 2.09 4.79
N VAL A 99 -12.89 0.91 4.86
CA VAL A 99 -13.44 -0.34 4.33
C VAL A 99 -14.73 -0.74 5.08
N LEU A 100 -14.78 -0.57 6.41
CA LEU A 100 -16.01 -0.81 7.20
C LEU A 100 -17.18 0.11 6.77
N SER A 101 -16.89 1.35 6.42
CA SER A 101 -17.89 2.32 5.95
C SER A 101 -18.40 1.97 4.55
N SER A 102 -17.50 1.49 3.67
CA SER A 102 -17.84 0.97 2.34
C SER A 102 -18.68 -0.31 2.41
N LEU A 103 -18.31 -1.25 3.30
CA LEU A 103 -19.06 -2.50 3.53
C LEU A 103 -20.44 -2.28 4.16
N GLY A 104 -20.65 -1.16 4.85
CA GLY A 104 -21.94 -0.79 5.46
C GLY A 104 -22.87 0.01 4.55
N SER A 105 -22.39 0.49 3.40
CA SER A 105 -23.19 1.28 2.46
C SER A 105 -23.91 0.35 1.49
N THR A 106 -25.05 -0.18 1.93
CA THR A 106 -25.94 -0.99 1.11
C THR A 106 -26.80 -0.10 0.21
N GLU A 107 -26.22 0.61 -0.78
CA GLU A 107 -27.01 1.24 -1.84
C GLU A 107 -26.33 1.14 -3.22
N GLY A 108 -26.91 0.29 -4.07
CA GLY A 108 -27.33 0.63 -5.44
C GLY A 108 -26.26 1.06 -6.44
N ILE A 109 -25.96 0.17 -7.39
CA ILE A 109 -25.28 0.46 -8.66
C ILE A 109 -26.01 1.60 -9.41
N ALA A 110 -25.28 2.61 -9.86
CA ALA A 110 -25.68 3.42 -11.02
C ALA A 110 -24.45 3.81 -11.86
N THR A 111 -24.33 3.16 -13.00
CA THR A 111 -23.50 3.54 -14.14
C THR A 111 -24.19 4.66 -14.96
N ALA A 112 -23.45 5.71 -15.33
CA ALA A 112 -23.65 6.54 -16.53
C ALA A 112 -22.45 7.51 -16.66
N ASN A 113 -21.46 7.20 -17.50
CA ASN A 113 -21.31 7.66 -18.89
C ASN A 113 -20.79 9.10 -19.05
N LEU A 114 -19.51 9.17 -19.46
CA LEU A 114 -18.89 10.01 -20.50
C LEU A 114 -19.55 11.35 -20.86
N GLU A 115 -18.80 12.44 -20.70
CA GLU A 115 -18.67 13.42 -21.78
C GLU A 115 -17.29 14.11 -21.77
N GLU A 116 -16.59 13.88 -22.87
CA GLU A 116 -15.39 14.52 -23.35
C GLU A 116 -15.68 15.97 -23.75
N ASN A 117 -14.89 16.93 -23.27
CA ASN A 117 -14.58 18.14 -24.02
C ASN A 117 -13.26 18.75 -23.56
N GLN A 118 -12.25 18.61 -24.42
CA GLN A 118 -11.03 19.41 -24.40
C GLN A 118 -11.37 20.90 -24.66
N ALA A 119 -10.71 21.82 -23.97
CA ALA A 119 -9.66 22.67 -24.56
C ALA A 119 -9.43 24.00 -23.78
N VAL A 120 -8.15 24.22 -23.46
CA VAL A 120 -7.40 25.49 -23.28
C VAL A 120 -7.89 26.56 -22.30
N SER A 121 -7.12 26.74 -21.20
CA SER A 121 -6.20 27.88 -21.03
C SER A 121 -5.64 27.93 -19.61
N HIS A 122 -4.34 27.68 -19.48
CA HIS A 122 -3.55 28.15 -18.35
C HIS A 122 -3.41 29.69 -18.45
N PRO A 123 -3.39 30.44 -17.33
CA PRO A 123 -2.33 30.28 -16.35
C PRO A 123 -2.76 30.49 -14.90
N CYS A 124 -2.35 29.59 -14.01
CA CYS A 124 -1.76 30.04 -12.76
C CYS A 124 -0.82 28.96 -12.26
N ARG A 125 0.48 29.23 -12.39
CA ARG A 125 1.50 28.60 -11.54
C ARG A 125 1.13 28.97 -10.11
N ILE A 126 0.44 28.07 -9.43
CA ILE A 126 0.61 27.99 -7.99
C ILE A 126 2.02 27.47 -7.82
N HIS A 127 2.89 28.31 -7.28
CA HIS A 127 4.15 27.88 -6.70
C HIS A 127 3.82 26.94 -5.54
N THR A 128 3.51 25.68 -5.83
CA THR A 128 3.82 24.60 -4.90
C THR A 128 5.32 24.46 -4.97
N ASP A 129 6.02 24.81 -3.89
CA ASP A 129 7.42 24.46 -3.73
C ASP A 129 7.54 22.96 -4.02
N ALA A 130 8.17 22.66 -5.16
CA ALA A 130 8.43 21.30 -5.60
C ALA A 130 9.23 20.66 -4.49
N LEU A 131 8.71 19.57 -3.93
CA LEU A 131 9.36 19.01 -2.78
C LEU A 131 10.54 18.18 -3.25
N GLU A 132 11.73 18.63 -2.90
CA GLU A 132 12.96 17.95 -3.27
C GLU A 132 13.27 16.78 -2.33
N PHE A 133 13.95 15.76 -2.86
CA PHE A 133 14.42 14.63 -2.06
C PHE A 133 15.35 15.07 -0.93
N ALA A 134 16.06 16.19 -1.09
CA ALA A 134 16.97 16.72 -0.09
C ALA A 134 16.24 17.03 1.22
N GLU A 135 15.07 17.67 1.14
CA GLU A 135 14.23 18.06 2.26
C GLU A 135 13.60 16.82 2.93
N LEU A 136 13.07 15.91 2.13
CA LEU A 136 12.55 14.61 2.60
C LEU A 136 13.58 13.79 3.38
N SER A 137 14.78 13.70 2.82
CA SER A 137 15.85 12.89 3.40
C SER A 137 16.31 13.42 4.75
N GLU A 138 16.21 14.73 4.98
CA GLU A 138 16.60 15.39 6.23
C GLU A 138 15.52 15.21 7.29
N MET A 139 14.25 15.43 6.93
CA MET A 139 13.13 15.18 7.83
C MET A 139 13.07 13.70 8.27
N TYR A 140 13.27 12.76 7.34
CA TYR A 140 13.33 11.32 7.64
C TYR A 140 14.42 10.99 8.65
N ILE A 141 15.63 11.53 8.46
CA ILE A 141 16.75 11.31 9.38
C ILE A 141 16.45 11.93 10.74
N ASN A 142 15.93 13.15 10.81
CA ASN A 142 15.63 13.82 12.08
C ASN A 142 14.65 13.03 12.94
N GLU A 143 13.65 12.40 12.32
CA GLU A 143 12.66 11.58 13.03
C GLU A 143 13.22 10.21 13.44
N HIS A 144 14.03 9.58 12.58
CA HIS A 144 14.48 8.20 12.78
C HIS A 144 15.84 8.09 13.51
N ALA A 145 16.63 9.17 13.59
CA ALA A 145 17.95 9.16 14.20
C ALA A 145 17.95 8.82 15.69
N ILE A 146 16.85 9.10 16.37
CA ILE A 146 16.70 8.80 17.80
C ILE A 146 16.60 7.28 18.03
N ASN A 147 16.10 6.53 17.03
CA ASN A 147 15.80 5.10 17.13
C ASN A 147 16.83 4.20 16.42
N LEU A 148 17.85 4.78 15.76
CA LEU A 148 18.79 4.05 14.92
C LEU A 148 20.19 3.97 15.53
N LYS A 149 20.83 2.80 15.37
CA LYS A 149 22.24 2.62 15.72
C LYS A 149 23.14 3.52 14.84
N PRO A 150 24.25 4.08 15.34
CA PRO A 150 25.11 5.01 14.58
C PRO A 150 25.62 4.46 13.23
N ALA A 151 25.89 3.15 13.14
CA ALA A 151 26.30 2.52 11.89
C ALA A 151 25.17 2.50 10.83
N SER A 152 23.92 2.28 11.26
CA SER A 152 22.74 2.30 10.39
C SER A 152 22.45 3.71 9.89
N LEU A 153 22.63 4.73 10.73
CA LEU A 153 22.52 6.12 10.33
C LEU A 153 23.53 6.49 9.25
N ARG A 154 24.79 6.12 9.42
CA ARG A 154 25.83 6.36 8.40
C ARG A 154 25.55 5.67 7.06
N ASP A 155 24.98 4.46 7.08
CA ASP A 155 24.55 3.75 5.86
C ASP A 155 23.36 4.44 5.18
N ILE A 156 22.42 4.99 5.95
CA ILE A 156 21.27 5.78 5.45
C ILE A 156 21.74 7.11 4.85
N GLU A 157 22.56 7.87 5.57
CA GLU A 157 23.12 9.14 5.08
C GLU A 157 23.93 8.95 3.79
N SER A 158 24.73 7.89 3.72
CA SER A 158 25.52 7.57 2.52
C SER A 158 24.62 7.24 1.33
N ALA A 159 23.54 6.50 1.56
CA ALA A 159 22.55 6.21 0.54
C ALA A 159 21.78 7.45 0.09
N HIS A 160 21.38 8.33 1.02
CA HIS A 160 20.70 9.58 0.70
C HIS A 160 21.59 10.51 -0.13
N LYS A 161 22.89 10.61 0.20
CA LYS A 161 23.86 11.37 -0.61
C LYS A 161 23.98 10.83 -2.04
N ALA A 162 23.97 9.51 -2.21
CA ALA A 162 24.00 8.91 -3.54
C ALA A 162 22.71 9.19 -4.32
N LEU A 163 21.55 9.04 -3.68
CA LEU A 163 20.23 9.31 -4.29
C LEU A 163 20.09 10.77 -4.70
N LYS A 164 20.53 11.75 -3.88
CA LYS A 164 20.47 13.19 -4.20
C LYS A 164 21.08 13.57 -5.55
N LEU A 165 22.03 12.78 -6.08
CA LEU A 165 22.64 13.04 -7.38
C LEU A 165 21.71 12.74 -8.56
N PHE A 166 20.71 11.89 -8.38
CA PHE A 166 19.81 11.40 -9.43
C PHE A 166 18.35 11.84 -9.22
N THR A 167 18.02 12.34 -8.04
CA THR A 167 16.66 12.79 -7.70
C THR A 167 16.40 14.27 -8.00
N THR A 168 17.41 15.00 -8.49
CA THR A 168 17.31 16.42 -8.83
C THR A 168 16.25 16.65 -9.91
N GLY A 169 15.32 17.57 -9.65
CA GLY A 169 14.27 17.94 -10.60
C GLY A 169 13.02 17.04 -10.58
N ILE A 170 12.98 16.04 -9.70
CA ILE A 170 11.75 15.25 -9.44
C ILE A 170 10.99 15.92 -8.28
N ASP A 171 9.73 16.28 -8.51
CA ASP A 171 8.81 16.68 -7.44
C ASP A 171 8.23 15.43 -6.78
N TRP A 172 8.65 15.17 -5.54
CA TRP A 172 8.26 13.95 -4.84
C TRP A 172 6.81 13.93 -4.37
N LYS A 173 6.09 15.06 -4.42
CA LYS A 173 4.63 15.07 -4.16
C LYS A 173 3.83 14.49 -5.32
N THR A 174 4.29 14.69 -6.55
CA THR A 174 3.56 14.33 -7.78
C THR A 174 4.33 13.37 -8.69
N HIS A 175 5.40 12.76 -8.19
CA HIS A 175 6.27 11.90 -8.97
C HIS A 175 5.50 10.73 -9.58
N THR A 176 5.90 10.35 -10.79
CA THR A 176 5.33 9.23 -11.53
C THR A 176 6.25 8.01 -11.49
N ARG A 177 5.67 6.82 -11.70
CA ARG A 177 6.46 5.57 -11.85
C ARG A 177 7.48 5.66 -12.98
N ALA A 178 7.19 6.41 -14.04
CA ALA A 178 8.08 6.59 -15.18
C ALA A 178 9.33 7.39 -14.79
N GLU A 179 9.19 8.49 -14.04
CA GLU A 179 10.32 9.30 -13.57
C GLU A 179 11.23 8.51 -12.62
N VAL A 180 10.64 7.76 -11.70
CA VAL A 180 11.39 6.89 -10.77
C VAL A 180 12.12 5.75 -11.51
N SER A 181 11.52 5.20 -12.57
CA SER A 181 12.15 4.18 -13.40
C SER A 181 13.30 4.76 -14.23
N ALA A 182 13.10 5.94 -14.84
CA ALA A 182 14.14 6.64 -15.59
C ALA A 182 15.34 7.00 -14.71
N MET A 183 15.09 7.44 -13.47
CA MET A 183 16.15 7.68 -12.49
C MET A 183 16.92 6.40 -12.13
N ARG A 184 16.24 5.27 -11.93
CA ARG A 184 16.89 3.96 -11.69
C ARG A 184 17.77 3.56 -12.87
N ASP A 185 17.29 3.76 -14.09
CA ASP A 185 18.01 3.40 -15.30
C ASP A 185 19.23 4.33 -15.49
N ALA A 186 19.10 5.63 -15.22
CA ALA A 186 20.21 6.59 -15.18
C ALA A 186 21.28 6.22 -14.13
N MET A 187 20.88 5.71 -12.96
CA MET A 187 21.83 5.20 -11.96
C MET A 187 22.63 4.00 -12.48
N ARG A 188 21.98 3.08 -13.21
CA ARG A 188 22.63 1.90 -13.82
C ARG A 188 23.56 2.31 -14.95
N GLU A 189 23.13 3.23 -15.81
CA GLU A 189 23.90 3.75 -16.95
C GLU A 189 25.10 4.59 -16.54
N SER A 190 25.07 5.22 -15.36
CA SER A 190 26.19 6.01 -14.85
C SER A 190 27.49 5.21 -14.66
N GLY A 191 27.40 3.88 -14.56
CA GLY A 191 28.53 2.98 -14.28
C GLY A 191 29.15 3.16 -12.88
N ARG A 192 28.58 4.04 -12.04
CA ARG A 192 29.11 4.37 -10.70
C ARG A 192 28.72 3.36 -9.63
N TYR A 193 27.66 2.57 -9.87
CA TYR A 193 27.08 1.64 -8.90
C TYR A 193 26.81 0.28 -9.54
N ALA A 194 27.12 -0.79 -8.80
CA ALA A 194 26.70 -2.13 -9.17
C ALA A 194 25.17 -2.30 -9.03
N ASP A 195 24.58 -3.23 -9.77
CA ASP A 195 23.14 -3.50 -9.80
C ASP A 195 22.52 -3.66 -8.40
N ALA A 196 23.17 -4.48 -7.56
CA ALA A 196 22.76 -4.71 -6.18
C ALA A 196 22.77 -3.42 -5.33
N THR A 197 23.71 -2.52 -5.61
CA THR A 197 23.77 -1.21 -4.94
C THR A 197 22.63 -0.32 -5.40
N VAL A 198 22.32 -0.29 -6.70
CA VAL A 198 21.15 0.44 -7.22
C VAL A 198 19.86 -0.08 -6.59
N ASN A 199 19.67 -1.39 -6.49
CA ASN A 199 18.46 -1.97 -5.88
C ASN A 199 18.36 -1.61 -4.39
N LYS A 200 19.49 -1.61 -3.66
CA LYS A 200 19.54 -1.15 -2.25
C LYS A 200 19.19 0.34 -2.13
N LEU A 201 19.68 1.18 -3.04
CA LEU A 201 19.35 2.61 -3.07
C LEU A 201 17.86 2.83 -3.37
N MET A 202 17.29 2.09 -4.32
CA MET A 202 15.86 2.14 -4.63
C MET A 202 14.99 1.72 -3.44
N ALA A 203 15.37 0.66 -2.72
CA ALA A 203 14.64 0.23 -1.52
C ALA A 203 14.62 1.33 -0.44
N LYS A 204 15.74 2.02 -0.24
CA LYS A 204 15.83 3.14 0.70
C LYS A 204 15.05 4.37 0.24
N LEU A 205 15.06 4.67 -1.06
CA LEU A 205 14.23 5.72 -1.63
C LEU A 205 12.74 5.44 -1.40
N CYS A 206 12.29 4.21 -1.67
CA CYS A 206 10.91 3.80 -1.40
C CYS A 206 10.56 3.95 0.08
N ALA A 207 11.47 3.61 1.00
CA ALA A 207 11.24 3.80 2.44
C ALA A 207 11.01 5.28 2.80
N VAL A 208 11.83 6.19 2.27
CA VAL A 208 11.68 7.64 2.51
C VAL A 208 10.38 8.17 1.89
N ILE A 209 10.05 7.76 0.66
CA ILE A 209 8.82 8.19 -0.02
C ILE A 209 7.57 7.67 0.71
N ASN A 210 7.56 6.40 1.12
CA ASN A 210 6.46 5.79 1.85
C ASN A 210 6.25 6.50 3.21
N TRP A 211 7.34 6.80 3.93
CA TRP A 211 7.28 7.60 5.14
C TRP A 211 6.75 9.03 4.87
N ALA A 212 7.18 9.67 3.79
CA ALA A 212 6.71 11.00 3.43
C ALA A 212 5.20 11.05 3.14
N TYR A 213 4.67 10.03 2.45
CA TYR A 213 3.23 9.88 2.22
C TYR A 213 2.44 9.73 3.51
N GLN A 214 3.03 9.11 4.55
CA GLN A 214 2.39 8.99 5.87
C GLN A 214 2.26 10.36 6.56
N ILE A 215 3.19 11.28 6.32
CA ILE A 215 3.19 12.62 6.93
C ILE A 215 2.21 13.57 6.24
N TRP A 216 2.07 13.54 4.92
CA TRP A 216 1.17 14.45 4.19
C TRP A 216 -0.29 14.03 4.15
N SER A 217 -0.62 12.84 4.65
CA SER A 217 -2.00 12.39 4.75
C SER A 217 -2.74 12.91 6.00
N HIS A 218 -2.12 13.84 6.75
CA HIS A 218 -2.72 14.58 7.87
C HIS A 218 -3.16 15.98 7.44
#